data_AF-A0A354SJ23-F1
#
_entry.id   AF-A0A354SJ23-F1
#
_cell.length_a   1.000
_cell.length_b   1.000
_cell.length_c   1.000
_cell.angle_alpha   90.00
_cell.angle_beta   90.00
_cell.angle_gamma   90.00
#
_symmetry.space_group_name_H-M   'P 1'
#
loop_
_entity.id
_entity.type
_entity.pdbx_description
1 polymer ?
#
loop_
_entity_poly.entity_id
_entity_poly.type
_entity_poly.pdbx_seq_one_letter_code
_entity_poly.pdbx_strand_id
1 'polypeptide(L)'
;MVLINQVWQPLPGTRQAEIYPYLRKPDLLSSNSCLIRTPEQIIMIDAGALAAQTADLGRILKECLRERSRPVIIYLTHCHIDHCLWLSKP
;
A
#
# COMPACT_ATOMS: atom_id res chain seq x y z
N MET A 1 -14.22 -11.26 -6.69
CA MET A 1 -14.29 -10.41 -5.48
C MET A 1 -14.33 -8.97 -5.93
N VAL A 2 -15.29 -8.18 -5.45
CA VAL A 2 -15.28 -6.73 -5.65
C VAL A 2 -14.47 -6.11 -4.52
N LEU A 3 -13.49 -5.27 -4.86
CA LEU A 3 -12.69 -4.54 -3.89
C LEU A 3 -13.45 -3.28 -3.45
N ILE A 4 -13.51 -3.04 -2.15
CA ILE A 4 -14.03 -1.80 -1.58
C ILE A 4 -12.84 -0.89 -1.32
N ASN A 5 -12.83 0.25 -2.02
CA ASN A 5 -11.71 1.19 -1.92
C ASN A 5 -11.53 1.66 -0.48
N GLN A 6 -10.28 1.70 -0.02
CA GLN A 6 -9.88 2.22 1.29
C GLN A 6 -10.51 1.50 2.50
N VAL A 7 -10.81 0.21 2.34
CA VAL A 7 -11.32 -0.65 3.42
C VAL A 7 -10.48 -1.93 3.47
N TRP A 8 -10.07 -2.34 4.68
CA TRP A 8 -9.44 -3.64 4.88
C TRP A 8 -10.44 -4.74 4.62
N GLN A 9 -10.06 -5.69 3.79
CA GLN A 9 -10.89 -6.85 3.46
C GLN A 9 -10.05 -8.12 3.37
N PRO A 10 -10.60 -9.31 3.70
CA PRO A 10 -9.89 -10.57 3.53
C PRO A 10 -9.42 -10.78 2.09
N LEU A 11 -8.20 -11.28 1.91
CA LEU A 11 -7.65 -11.64 0.62
C LEU A 11 -7.95 -13.12 0.32
N PRO A 12 -8.84 -13.45 -0.65
CA PRO A 12 -9.27 -14.83 -0.91
C PRO A 12 -8.11 -15.74 -1.32
N GLY A 13 -8.19 -17.00 -0.92
CA GLY A 13 -7.15 -17.99 -1.23
C GLY A 13 -5.90 -17.90 -0.34
N THR A 14 -5.90 -17.00 0.65
CA THR A 14 -4.81 -16.89 1.64
C THR A 14 -5.30 -17.31 3.02
N ARG A 15 -4.37 -17.75 3.89
CA ARG A 15 -4.73 -18.20 5.25
C ARG A 15 -5.01 -17.05 6.21
N GLN A 16 -4.29 -15.93 6.10
CA GLN A 16 -4.37 -14.81 7.05
C GLN A 16 -3.92 -13.49 6.41
N ALA A 17 -4.27 -13.23 5.15
CA ALA A 17 -3.97 -11.95 4.53
C ALA A 17 -5.22 -11.09 4.36
N GLU A 18 -5.05 -9.80 4.56
CA GLU A 18 -6.05 -8.78 4.24
C GLU A 18 -5.44 -7.77 3.28
N ILE A 19 -6.29 -7.20 2.43
CA ILE A 19 -5.93 -6.24 1.40
C ILE A 19 -6.64 -4.91 1.68
N TYR A 20 -5.90 -3.80 1.53
CA TYR A 20 -6.39 -2.44 1.59
C TYR A 20 -6.10 -1.77 0.24
N PRO A 21 -7.09 -1.74 -0.66
CA PRO A 21 -6.90 -1.16 -1.97
C PRO A 21 -6.99 0.38 -1.88
N TYR A 22 -6.08 1.07 -2.55
CA TYR A 22 -6.15 2.52 -2.79
C TYR A 22 -6.28 2.74 -4.30
N LEU A 23 -7.51 2.57 -4.77
CA LEU A 23 -7.89 2.68 -6.18
C LEU A 23 -8.19 4.13 -6.53
N ARG A 24 -7.73 4.52 -7.70
CA ARG A 24 -7.95 5.83 -8.29
C ARG A 24 -8.45 5.68 -9.71
N LYS A 25 -9.04 6.75 -10.23
CA LYS A 25 -9.22 6.85 -11.68
C LYS A 25 -7.84 6.88 -12.33
N PRO A 26 -7.60 6.11 -13.42
CA PRO A 26 -6.34 6.15 -14.13
C PRO A 26 -6.02 7.58 -14.59
N ASP A 27 -4.82 8.04 -14.28
CA ASP A 27 -4.29 9.31 -14.74
C ASP A 27 -2.77 9.21 -14.95
N LEU A 28 -2.15 10.27 -15.48
CA LEU A 28 -0.71 10.32 -15.74
C LEU A 28 0.12 10.71 -14.50
N LEU A 29 -0.53 11.07 -13.39
CA LEU A 29 0.10 11.68 -12.23
C LEU A 29 0.30 10.72 -11.07
N SER A 30 -0.33 9.55 -11.08
CA SER A 30 -0.16 8.54 -10.05
C SER A 30 -0.71 7.18 -10.47
N SER A 31 -0.40 6.18 -9.64
CA SER A 31 -0.88 4.82 -9.79
C SER A 31 -1.94 4.46 -8.75
N ASN A 32 -2.62 3.34 -9.01
CA ASN A 32 -3.26 2.60 -7.94
C ASN A 32 -2.18 2.12 -6.96
N SER A 33 -2.54 2.05 -5.69
CA SER A 33 -1.68 1.48 -4.66
C SER A 33 -2.44 0.48 -3.83
N CYS A 34 -1.72 -0.37 -3.12
CA CYS A 34 -2.35 -1.35 -2.29
C CYS A 34 -1.44 -1.73 -1.13
N LEU A 35 -2.03 -1.91 0.06
CA LEU A 35 -1.36 -2.59 1.16
C LEU A 35 -1.95 -3.99 1.33
N ILE A 36 -1.11 -4.96 1.59
CA ILE A 36 -1.51 -6.31 2.02
C ILE A 36 -0.81 -6.55 3.34
N ARG A 37 -1.55 -6.99 4.36
CA ARG A 37 -0.97 -7.36 5.66
C ARG A 37 -1.14 -8.85 5.90
N THR A 38 -0.07 -9.49 6.37
CA THR A 38 -0.05 -10.88 6.86
C THR A 38 0.52 -10.91 8.28
N PRO A 39 0.46 -12.05 9.00
CA PRO A 39 1.09 -12.15 10.32
C PRO A 39 2.61 -11.91 10.29
N GLU A 40 3.27 -12.22 9.17
CA GLU A 40 4.73 -12.20 9.01
C GLU A 40 5.26 -10.93 8.34
N GLN A 41 4.47 -10.25 7.51
CA GLN A 41 4.94 -9.10 6.74
C GLN A 41 3.82 -8.15 6.34
N ILE A 42 4.20 -6.93 5.98
CA ILE A 42 3.34 -5.95 5.31
C ILE A 42 3.90 -5.73 3.92
N ILE A 43 3.06 -5.82 2.91
CA ILE A 43 3.41 -5.64 1.51
C ILE A 43 2.75 -4.34 1.03
N MET A 44 3.52 -3.44 0.43
CA MET A 44 3.01 -2.28 -0.28
C MET A 44 3.27 -2.46 -1.77
N ILE A 45 2.22 -2.39 -2.58
CA ILE A 45 2.31 -2.39 -4.04
C ILE A 45 2.07 -0.96 -4.49
N ASP A 46 3.14 -0.32 -4.96
CA ASP A 46 3.23 1.11 -5.28
C ASP A 46 2.86 2.04 -4.10
N ALA A 47 3.44 3.24 -4.07
CA ALA A 47 3.10 4.27 -3.06
C ALA A 47 2.25 5.42 -3.64
N GLY A 48 1.99 5.38 -4.95
CA GLY A 48 1.54 6.53 -5.72
C GLY A 48 2.56 7.67 -5.74
N ALA A 49 2.26 8.71 -6.50
CA ALA A 49 3.11 9.91 -6.64
C ALA A 49 2.47 11.18 -6.07
N LEU A 50 1.17 11.13 -5.72
CA LEU A 50 0.51 12.26 -5.05
C LEU A 50 0.80 12.26 -3.56
N ALA A 51 1.23 13.42 -3.04
CA ALA A 51 1.55 13.60 -1.62
C ALA A 51 0.42 13.17 -0.66
N ALA A 52 -0.84 13.44 -1.00
CA ALA A 52 -1.99 13.01 -0.19
C ALA A 52 -2.12 11.48 -0.13
N GLN A 53 -2.01 10.81 -1.28
CA GLN A 53 -2.05 9.34 -1.36
C GLN A 53 -0.89 8.73 -0.56
N THR A 54 0.32 9.25 -0.72
CA THR A 54 1.49 8.78 0.02
C THR A 54 1.36 9.03 1.54
N ALA A 55 0.79 10.16 1.95
CA ALA A 55 0.55 10.46 3.36
C ALA A 55 -0.48 9.50 3.99
N ASP A 56 -1.58 9.23 3.28
CA ASP A 56 -2.62 8.32 3.73
C ASP A 56 -2.12 6.87 3.84
N LEU A 57 -1.41 6.38 2.82
CA LEU A 57 -0.77 5.07 2.86
C LEU A 57 0.26 4.97 3.99
N GLY A 58 1.04 6.04 4.21
CA GLY A 58 1.99 6.11 5.32
C GLY A 58 1.31 6.04 6.69
N ARG A 59 0.13 6.66 6.84
CA ARG A 59 -0.67 6.55 8.08
C ARG A 59 -1.15 5.13 8.31
N ILE A 60 -1.73 4.48 7.29
CA ILE A 60 -2.21 3.09 7.37
C ILE A 60 -1.06 2.13 7.65
N LEU A 61 0.09 2.31 7.01
CA LEU A 61 1.29 1.50 7.26
C LEU A 61 1.76 1.62 8.72
N LYS A 62 1.80 2.84 9.26
CA LYS A 62 2.15 3.08 10.67
C LYS A 62 1.15 2.43 11.63
N GLU A 63 -0.13 2.40 11.30
CA GLU A 63 -1.14 1.66 12.08
C GLU A 63 -0.85 0.16 12.10
N CYS A 64 -0.59 -0.46 10.94
CA CYS A 64 -0.23 -1.88 10.85
C CYS A 64 1.04 -2.24 11.63
N LEU A 65 2.04 -1.36 11.61
CA LEU A 65 3.30 -1.52 12.35
C LEU A 65 3.12 -1.37 13.86
N ARG A 66 2.20 -0.49 14.31
CA ARG A 66 1.85 -0.35 15.73
C ARG A 66 1.08 -1.56 16.25
N GLU A 67 0.18 -2.14 15.45
CA GLU A 67 -0.54 -3.37 15.81
C GLU A 67 0.43 -4.54 16.03
N ARG A 68 1.40 -4.71 15.14
CA ARG A 68 2.48 -5.69 15.27
C ARG A 68 3.64 -5.32 14.34
N SER A 69 4.82 -5.16 14.93
CA SER A 69 6.06 -4.94 14.17
C SER A 69 6.40 -6.15 13.32
N ARG A 70 6.64 -5.91 12.04
CA ARG A 70 7.01 -6.93 11.03
C ARG A 70 7.61 -6.24 9.80
N PRO A 71 8.39 -6.95 8.98
CA PRO A 71 9.00 -6.39 7.77
C PRO A 71 7.99 -5.74 6.83
N VAL A 72 8.41 -4.64 6.20
CA VAL A 72 7.68 -3.98 5.11
C VAL A 72 8.41 -4.27 3.80
N ILE A 73 7.70 -4.85 2.84
CA ILE A 73 8.21 -5.12 1.49
C ILE A 73 7.46 -4.23 0.52
N ILE A 74 8.19 -3.47 -0.29
CA ILE A 74 7.61 -2.57 -1.28
C ILE A 74 7.88 -3.14 -2.68
N TYR A 75 6.81 -3.44 -3.40
CA TYR A 75 6.85 -3.81 -4.81
C TYR A 75 6.48 -2.56 -5.63
N LEU A 76 7.39 -2.14 -6.50
CA LEU A 76 7.14 -1.08 -7.47
C LEU A 76 6.84 -1.73 -8.81
N THR A 77 5.63 -1.53 -9.34
CA THR A 77 5.19 -2.13 -10.60
C THR A 77 5.74 -1.40 -11.82
N HIS A 78 6.05 -0.11 -11.66
CA HIS A 78 6.75 0.73 -12.62
C HIS A 78 7.58 1.77 -11.85
N CYS A 79 8.75 2.13 -12.38
CA CYS A 79 9.64 3.13 -11.78
C CYS A 79 9.73 4.37 -12.67
N HIS A 80 8.80 5.29 -12.51
CA HIS A 80 9.05 6.71 -12.76
C HIS A 80 9.67 7.36 -11.49
N ILE A 81 10.40 8.47 -11.64
CA ILE A 81 11.20 9.11 -10.57
C ILE A 81 10.35 9.55 -9.35
N ASP A 82 9.05 9.70 -9.56
CA ASP A 82 8.01 10.06 -8.61
C ASP A 82 7.59 8.91 -7.65
N HIS A 83 8.01 7.67 -7.88
CA HIS A 83 7.71 6.53 -7.00
C HIS A 83 8.76 6.26 -5.91
N CYS A 84 9.98 6.80 -6.05
CA CYS A 84 11.07 6.57 -5.10
C CYS A 84 11.23 7.69 -4.07
N LEU A 85 10.56 8.84 -4.24
CA LEU A 85 10.78 10.02 -3.40
C LEU A 85 10.38 9.83 -1.93
N TRP A 86 9.56 8.81 -1.63
CA TRP A 86 9.25 8.43 -0.25
C TRP A 86 10.40 7.65 0.41
N LEU A 87 11.16 6.84 -0.35
CA LEU A 87 12.31 6.09 0.16
C LEU A 87 13.48 7.01 0.56
N SER A 88 13.49 8.25 0.07
CA SER A 88 14.52 9.24 0.42
C SER A 88 14.15 10.13 1.62
N LYS A 89 13.02 9.89 2.31
CA LYS A 89 12.69 10.62 3.53
C LYS A 89 13.29 9.91 4.75
N PRO A 90 14.16 10.58 5.54
CA PRO A 90 14.79 10.00 6.71
C PRO A 90 13.79 9.65 7.82
#